data_AF-A0A085GJV2-F1
#
_entry.id   AF-A0A085GJV2-F1
#
_cell.length_a   1.000
_cell.length_b   1.000
_cell.length_c   1.000
_cell.angle_alpha   90.00
_cell.angle_beta   90.00
_cell.angle_gamma   90.00
#
_symmetry.space_group_name_H-M   'P 1'
#
loop_
_entity.id
_entity.type
_entity.pdbx_description
1 polymer ?
#
loop_
_entity_poly.entity_id
_entity_poly.type
_entity_poly.pdbx_seq_one_letter_code
_entity_poly.pdbx_strand_id
1 'polypeptide(L)'
;MKNRMKLSALVMLMLPAFVQAQQLFNTPELAAQSFATAVISQDEAALTEVLGDNWRQYLPDEKADPEAVARFVRDWKVSHNIEEQGETAHLNVGQENWQLPIPMVKTQAGWHFDMQRAADEILTRTIGLNELSAIQAVQAYVAAQQDYYQLDQQYAQKFVSTEGKKDGLYWPAVPGEAPSPLGPSFSPVQPGMGYHGYHFRILTAQGADAPGGAKNYISDGKMTEGFALIAWPVEYGETGVATFMVNNQGVVYQKDLGEETAEKVQEIKEFNPDKSWQEEQQ
;
A
#
# COMPACT_ATOMS: atom_id res chain seq x y z
N MET A 1 -44.21 21.14 64.42
CA MET A 1 -44.38 19.75 63.96
C MET A 1 -44.14 19.68 62.45
N LYS A 2 -43.08 18.94 62.06
CA LYS A 2 -42.77 18.29 60.77
C LYS A 2 -42.91 19.11 59.45
N ASN A 3 -41.79 19.67 59.00
CA ASN A 3 -41.52 19.88 57.56
C ASN A 3 -41.03 18.57 56.93
N ARG A 4 -41.67 18.15 55.84
CA ARG A 4 -41.31 16.95 55.08
C ARG A 4 -40.25 17.30 54.03
N MET A 5 -39.05 16.76 54.19
CA MET A 5 -37.97 16.78 53.21
C MET A 5 -38.26 15.69 52.16
N LYS A 6 -38.44 16.05 50.89
CA LYS A 6 -38.52 15.10 49.78
C LYS A 6 -37.09 14.85 49.28
N LEU A 7 -36.61 13.62 49.44
CA LEU A 7 -35.40 13.12 48.78
C LEU A 7 -35.82 12.66 47.37
N SER A 8 -35.37 13.34 46.33
CA SER A 8 -35.42 12.82 44.96
C SER A 8 -34.18 11.95 44.74
N ALA A 9 -34.38 10.65 44.58
CA ALA A 9 -33.35 9.73 44.13
C ALA A 9 -33.25 9.78 42.60
N LEU A 10 -32.11 10.22 42.07
CA LEU A 10 -31.77 10.14 40.65
C LEU A 10 -31.23 8.73 40.39
N VAL A 11 -32.03 7.87 39.75
CA VAL A 11 -31.59 6.55 39.29
C VAL A 11 -30.86 6.73 37.97
N MET A 12 -29.53 6.59 37.98
CA MET A 12 -28.72 6.54 36.78
C MET A 12 -28.81 5.13 36.19
N LEU A 13 -29.64 4.96 35.17
CA LEU A 13 -29.73 3.73 34.38
C LEU A 13 -28.44 3.60 33.54
N MET A 14 -27.50 2.76 34.00
CA MET A 14 -26.44 2.25 33.15
C MET A 14 -27.06 1.16 32.25
N LEU A 15 -27.24 1.47 30.97
CA LEU A 15 -27.55 0.46 29.97
C LEU A 15 -26.31 -0.43 29.79
N PRO A 16 -26.42 -1.77 29.89
CA PRO A 16 -25.32 -2.64 29.53
C PRO A 16 -25.03 -2.46 28.04
N ALA A 17 -23.79 -2.12 27.69
CA ALA A 17 -23.31 -2.28 26.33
C ALA A 17 -23.38 -3.78 26.01
N PHE A 18 -24.22 -4.15 25.04
CA PHE A 18 -24.20 -5.49 24.47
C PHE A 18 -22.91 -5.59 23.65
N VAL A 19 -21.86 -6.14 24.25
CA VAL A 19 -20.71 -6.66 23.51
C VAL A 19 -21.16 -7.99 22.94
N GLN A 20 -21.28 -8.10 21.62
CA GLN A 20 -21.60 -9.36 20.98
C GLN A 20 -20.31 -10.18 20.95
N ALA A 21 -20.27 -11.28 21.70
CA ALA A 21 -19.11 -12.15 21.68
C ALA A 21 -18.93 -12.73 20.26
N GLN A 22 -17.71 -12.64 19.72
CA GLN A 22 -17.34 -13.24 18.44
C GLN A 22 -17.79 -14.71 18.39
N GLN A 23 -18.30 -15.13 17.24
CA GLN A 23 -18.73 -16.50 17.03
C GLN A 23 -17.55 -17.47 17.17
N LEU A 24 -17.76 -18.52 17.96
CA LEU A 24 -16.83 -19.62 18.12
C LEU A 24 -17.28 -20.81 17.27
N PHE A 25 -16.33 -21.49 16.64
CA PHE A 25 -16.57 -22.59 15.72
C PHE A 25 -15.95 -23.89 16.23
N ASN A 26 -16.62 -25.01 15.98
CA ASN A 26 -16.10 -26.32 16.36
C ASN A 26 -14.89 -26.73 15.50
N THR A 27 -14.84 -26.28 14.25
CA THR A 27 -13.77 -26.58 13.30
C THR A 27 -13.43 -25.33 12.47
N PRO A 28 -12.20 -25.21 11.96
CA PRO A 28 -11.81 -24.08 11.13
C PRO A 28 -12.55 -24.07 9.77
N GLU A 29 -13.00 -25.21 9.26
CA GLU A 29 -13.83 -25.27 8.04
C GLU A 29 -15.18 -24.56 8.24
N LEU A 30 -15.80 -24.72 9.41
CA LEU A 30 -17.05 -24.01 9.72
C LEU A 30 -16.82 -22.50 9.81
N ALA A 31 -15.71 -22.07 10.42
CA ALA A 31 -15.33 -20.67 10.48
C ALA A 31 -15.12 -20.09 9.07
N ALA A 32 -14.35 -20.78 8.22
CA ALA A 32 -14.08 -20.38 6.85
C ALA A 32 -15.36 -20.33 5.99
N GLN A 33 -16.26 -21.31 6.14
CA GLN A 33 -17.54 -21.32 5.44
C GLN A 33 -18.44 -20.14 5.86
N SER A 34 -18.51 -19.84 7.16
CA SER A 34 -19.26 -18.69 7.67
C SER A 34 -18.68 -17.36 7.18
N PHE A 35 -17.35 -17.22 7.18
CA PHE A 35 -16.67 -16.06 6.60
C PHE A 35 -17.00 -15.92 5.11
N ALA A 36 -16.83 -16.98 4.32
CA ALA A 36 -17.09 -16.95 2.90
C ALA A 36 -18.55 -16.60 2.58
N THR A 37 -19.51 -17.17 3.33
CA THR A 37 -20.92 -16.81 3.21
C THR A 37 -21.15 -15.32 3.47
N ALA A 38 -20.59 -14.78 4.55
CA ALA A 38 -20.72 -13.36 4.90
C ALA A 38 -20.11 -12.43 3.84
N VAL A 39 -18.96 -12.78 3.28
CA VAL A 39 -18.33 -12.04 2.17
C VAL A 39 -19.16 -12.11 0.89
N ILE A 40 -19.66 -13.30 0.53
CA ILE A 40 -20.48 -13.51 -0.68
C ILE A 40 -21.79 -12.74 -0.60
N SER A 41 -22.45 -12.74 0.56
CA SER A 41 -23.70 -12.00 0.78
C SER A 41 -23.48 -10.52 1.08
N GLN A 42 -22.22 -10.08 1.25
CA GLN A 42 -21.86 -8.74 1.71
C GLN A 42 -22.62 -8.35 2.99
N ASP A 43 -22.76 -9.32 3.91
CA ASP A 43 -23.50 -9.16 5.15
C ASP A 43 -22.56 -8.68 6.26
N GLU A 44 -22.60 -7.38 6.54
CA GLU A 44 -21.76 -6.77 7.57
C GLU A 44 -22.07 -7.26 8.99
N ALA A 45 -23.33 -7.62 9.28
CA ALA A 45 -23.68 -8.16 10.59
C ALA A 45 -23.06 -9.55 10.76
N ALA A 46 -23.15 -10.40 9.73
CA ALA A 46 -22.50 -11.70 9.73
C ALA A 46 -20.96 -11.59 9.78
N LEU A 47 -20.35 -10.62 9.08
CA LEU A 47 -18.91 -10.36 9.19
C LEU A 47 -18.53 -9.94 10.62
N THR A 48 -19.36 -9.15 11.28
CA THR A 48 -19.13 -8.75 12.68
C THR A 48 -19.22 -9.94 13.63
N GLU A 49 -20.17 -10.85 13.42
CA GLU A 49 -20.24 -12.09 14.20
C GLU A 49 -19.01 -12.99 13.98
N VAL A 50 -18.51 -13.09 12.74
CA VAL A 50 -17.38 -13.97 12.38
C VAL A 50 -16.03 -13.38 12.79
N LEU A 51 -15.81 -12.08 12.57
CA LEU A 51 -14.51 -11.41 12.77
C LEU A 51 -14.41 -10.68 14.13
N GLY A 52 -15.54 -10.50 14.83
CA GLY A 52 -15.63 -9.81 16.12
C GLY A 52 -15.89 -8.31 15.98
N ASP A 53 -16.50 -7.68 16.98
CA ASP A 53 -17.02 -6.30 16.97
C ASP A 53 -16.02 -5.21 16.50
N ASN A 54 -14.71 -5.45 16.66
CA ASN A 54 -13.65 -4.49 16.34
C ASN A 54 -12.96 -4.74 15.00
N TRP A 55 -13.44 -5.66 14.15
CA TRP A 55 -12.76 -6.00 12.89
C TRP A 55 -12.55 -4.79 11.95
N ARG A 56 -13.44 -3.79 12.03
CA ARG A 56 -13.34 -2.51 11.31
C ARG A 56 -12.20 -1.61 11.75
N GLN A 57 -11.57 -1.87 12.89
CA GLN A 57 -10.37 -1.15 13.31
C GLN A 57 -9.14 -1.55 12.49
N TYR A 58 -9.17 -2.70 11.82
CA TYR A 58 -8.03 -3.30 11.13
C TYR A 58 -8.17 -3.30 9.61
N LEU A 59 -9.39 -3.10 9.10
CA LEU A 59 -9.68 -2.97 7.68
C LEU A 59 -10.25 -1.58 7.43
N PRO A 60 -9.79 -0.84 6.41
CA PRO A 60 -10.21 0.54 6.17
C PRO A 60 -11.74 0.68 6.07
N ASP A 61 -12.25 1.85 6.49
CA ASP A 61 -13.68 2.18 6.49
C ASP A 61 -14.25 2.32 5.07
N GLU A 62 -13.40 2.53 4.06
CA GLU A 62 -13.82 2.44 2.67
C GLU A 62 -14.37 1.04 2.44
N LYS A 63 -15.59 0.96 1.91
CA LYS A 63 -16.24 -0.30 1.53
C LYS A 63 -15.17 -1.21 0.92
N ALA A 64 -15.06 -2.44 1.46
CA ALA A 64 -14.06 -3.41 1.02
C ALA A 64 -13.92 -3.34 -0.49
N ASP A 65 -12.69 -3.18 -0.98
CA ASP A 65 -12.40 -3.00 -2.40
C ASP A 65 -13.23 -4.01 -3.21
N PRO A 66 -14.17 -3.56 -4.06
CA PRO A 66 -15.05 -4.44 -4.82
C PRO A 66 -14.25 -5.47 -5.63
N GLU A 67 -13.04 -5.13 -6.07
CA GLU A 67 -12.16 -6.06 -6.77
C GLU A 67 -11.58 -7.13 -5.84
N ALA A 68 -11.19 -6.76 -4.60
CA ALA A 68 -10.73 -7.72 -3.60
C ALA A 68 -11.84 -8.72 -3.20
N VAL A 69 -13.07 -8.23 -3.01
CA VAL A 69 -14.23 -9.09 -2.73
C VAL A 69 -14.52 -10.02 -3.92
N ALA A 70 -14.55 -9.48 -5.14
CA ALA A 70 -14.80 -10.26 -6.34
C ALA A 70 -13.71 -11.34 -6.57
N ARG A 71 -12.45 -11.01 -6.29
CA ARG A 71 -11.31 -11.92 -6.34
C ARG A 71 -11.47 -13.07 -5.36
N PHE A 72 -11.73 -12.78 -4.09
CA PHE A 72 -11.98 -13.82 -3.09
C PHE A 72 -13.15 -14.74 -3.48
N VAL A 73 -14.29 -14.16 -3.89
CA VAL A 73 -15.48 -14.95 -4.28
C VAL A 73 -15.20 -15.85 -5.49
N ARG A 74 -14.42 -15.37 -6.46
CA ARG A 74 -14.00 -16.16 -7.61
C ARG A 74 -13.08 -17.31 -7.16
N ASP A 75 -12.07 -17.00 -6.38
CA ASP A 75 -11.04 -17.97 -5.99
C ASP A 75 -11.61 -19.05 -5.04
N TRP A 76 -12.50 -18.66 -4.12
CA TRP A 76 -13.26 -19.57 -3.26
C TRP A 76 -14.07 -20.59 -4.06
N LYS A 77 -14.70 -20.18 -5.17
CA LYS A 77 -15.46 -21.07 -6.07
C LYS A 77 -14.58 -22.05 -6.84
N VAL A 78 -13.32 -21.69 -7.09
CA VAL A 78 -12.37 -22.54 -7.80
C VAL A 78 -11.87 -23.66 -6.89
N SER A 79 -11.37 -23.29 -5.71
CA SER A 79 -10.93 -24.23 -4.67
C SER A 79 -10.79 -23.51 -3.34
N HIS A 80 -10.95 -24.24 -2.24
CA HIS A 80 -10.63 -23.75 -0.91
C HIS A 80 -10.16 -24.91 -0.02
N ASN A 81 -9.17 -24.66 0.82
CA ASN A 81 -8.67 -25.63 1.78
C ASN A 81 -8.22 -24.93 3.06
N ILE A 82 -8.21 -25.69 4.16
CA ILE A 82 -7.69 -25.24 5.44
C ILE A 82 -6.35 -25.91 5.68
N GLU A 83 -5.34 -25.11 5.96
CA GLU A 83 -4.05 -25.58 6.44
C GLU A 83 -3.95 -25.35 7.95
N GLU A 84 -4.01 -26.45 8.72
CA GLU A 84 -3.84 -26.41 10.17
C GLU A 84 -2.37 -26.56 10.56
N GLN A 85 -1.88 -25.65 11.40
CA GLN A 85 -0.56 -25.66 12.00
C GLN A 85 -0.68 -25.49 13.52
N GLY A 86 -0.84 -26.63 14.22
CA GLY A 86 -1.00 -26.66 15.67
C GLY A 86 -2.31 -26.03 16.13
N GLU A 87 -2.24 -24.87 16.78
CA GLU A 87 -3.41 -24.11 17.25
C GLU A 87 -3.79 -22.96 16.31
N THR A 88 -3.20 -22.91 15.11
CA THR A 88 -3.51 -21.91 14.07
C THR A 88 -3.99 -22.62 12.81
N ALA A 89 -4.93 -22.02 12.09
CA ALA A 89 -5.42 -22.53 10.82
C ALA A 89 -5.53 -21.39 9.79
N HIS A 90 -5.17 -21.67 8.55
CA HIS A 90 -5.15 -20.71 7.46
C HIS A 90 -6.11 -21.12 6.34
N LEU A 91 -6.90 -20.18 5.85
CA LEU A 91 -7.78 -20.39 4.70
C LEU A 91 -7.03 -20.06 3.41
N ASN A 92 -6.88 -21.05 2.54
CA ASN A 92 -6.31 -20.91 1.21
C ASN A 92 -7.40 -21.05 0.15
N VAL A 93 -7.42 -20.17 -0.87
CA VAL A 93 -8.42 -20.19 -1.95
C VAL A 93 -7.77 -20.12 -3.35
N GLY A 94 -8.49 -20.62 -4.35
CA GLY A 94 -8.09 -20.57 -5.76
C GLY A 94 -6.97 -21.54 -6.15
N GLN A 95 -6.63 -21.54 -7.44
CA GLN A 95 -5.60 -22.41 -8.02
C GLN A 95 -4.19 -22.11 -7.48
N GLU A 96 -3.93 -20.83 -7.21
CA GLU A 96 -2.65 -20.36 -6.68
C GLU A 96 -2.52 -20.54 -5.16
N ASN A 97 -3.52 -21.15 -4.50
CA ASN A 97 -3.59 -21.31 -3.04
C ASN A 97 -3.33 -20.00 -2.30
N TRP A 98 -3.99 -18.92 -2.71
CA TRP A 98 -3.84 -17.64 -2.04
C TRP A 98 -4.36 -17.74 -0.60
N GLN A 99 -3.46 -17.51 0.37
CA GLN A 99 -3.77 -17.51 1.78
C GLN A 99 -4.45 -16.21 2.20
N LEU A 100 -5.65 -16.30 2.78
CA LEU A 100 -6.31 -15.17 3.43
C LEU A 100 -5.46 -14.69 4.61
N PRO A 101 -5.10 -13.39 4.71
CA PRO A 101 -4.26 -12.84 5.78
C PRO A 101 -5.06 -12.61 7.08
N ILE A 102 -5.94 -13.54 7.42
CA ILE A 102 -6.74 -13.52 8.65
C ILE A 102 -6.69 -14.94 9.23
N PRO A 103 -5.75 -15.21 10.16
CA PRO A 103 -5.61 -16.55 10.73
C PRO A 103 -6.80 -16.88 11.63
N MET A 104 -7.10 -18.18 11.73
CA MET A 104 -7.99 -18.73 12.75
C MET A 104 -7.14 -19.33 13.87
N VAL A 105 -7.53 -19.10 15.11
CA VAL A 105 -6.83 -19.62 16.29
C VAL A 105 -7.75 -20.50 17.12
N LYS A 106 -7.18 -21.56 17.70
CA LYS A 106 -7.88 -22.51 18.56
C LYS A 106 -7.79 -22.07 20.00
N THR A 107 -8.93 -22.01 20.68
CA THR A 107 -9.01 -21.82 22.13
C THR A 107 -9.69 -23.02 22.78
N GLN A 108 -9.78 -23.02 24.12
CA GLN A 108 -10.57 -24.02 24.84
C GLN A 108 -12.06 -23.99 24.47
N ALA A 109 -12.56 -22.85 23.99
CA ALA A 109 -13.98 -22.64 23.68
C ALA A 109 -14.31 -22.90 22.20
N GLY A 110 -13.31 -22.99 21.32
CA GLY A 110 -13.47 -23.21 19.89
C GLY A 110 -12.46 -22.44 19.04
N TRP A 111 -12.63 -22.54 17.73
CA TRP A 111 -11.90 -21.79 16.71
C TRP A 111 -12.56 -20.43 16.47
N HIS A 112 -11.75 -19.40 16.20
CA HIS A 112 -12.24 -18.09 15.77
C HIS A 112 -11.16 -17.35 14.97
N PHE A 113 -11.54 -16.33 14.20
CA PHE A 113 -10.59 -15.47 13.50
C PHE A 113 -9.88 -14.54 14.48
N ASP A 114 -8.58 -14.33 14.29
CA ASP A 114 -7.76 -13.42 15.11
C ASP A 114 -7.43 -12.16 14.29
N MET A 115 -8.26 -11.13 14.46
CA MET A 115 -8.09 -9.86 13.74
C MET A 115 -6.86 -9.07 14.20
N GLN A 116 -6.41 -9.27 15.44
CA GLN A 116 -5.21 -8.60 15.92
C GLN A 116 -3.97 -9.15 15.20
N ARG A 117 -3.85 -10.48 15.08
CA ARG A 117 -2.80 -11.11 14.25
C ARG A 117 -2.97 -10.79 12.77
N ALA A 118 -4.19 -10.68 12.28
CA ALA A 118 -4.47 -10.30 10.90
C ALA A 118 -3.90 -8.91 10.57
N ALA A 119 -3.99 -7.95 11.50
CA ALA A 119 -3.52 -6.59 11.29
C ALA A 119 -2.04 -6.54 10.89
N ASP A 120 -1.17 -7.22 11.64
CA ASP A 120 0.27 -7.27 11.39
C ASP A 120 0.58 -7.93 10.03
N GLU A 121 -0.15 -9.00 9.68
CA GLU A 121 0.02 -9.71 8.40
C GLU A 121 -0.45 -8.86 7.21
N ILE A 122 -1.62 -8.22 7.32
CA ILE A 122 -2.17 -7.31 6.30
C ILE A 122 -1.22 -6.14 6.08
N LEU A 123 -0.73 -5.54 7.17
CA LEU A 123 0.23 -4.43 7.11
C LEU A 123 1.51 -4.86 6.38
N THR A 124 2.12 -5.97 6.81
CA THR A 124 3.36 -6.50 6.22
C THR A 124 3.18 -6.79 4.72
N ARG A 125 2.07 -7.41 4.32
CA ARG A 125 1.76 -7.70 2.91
C ARG A 125 1.54 -6.41 2.11
N THR A 126 0.84 -5.43 2.69
CA THR A 126 0.60 -4.12 2.06
C THR A 126 1.92 -3.40 1.79
N ILE A 127 2.78 -3.31 2.79
CA ILE A 127 4.13 -2.72 2.67
C ILE A 127 4.91 -3.42 1.55
N GLY A 128 5.00 -4.75 1.59
CA GLY A 128 5.75 -5.50 0.58
C GLY A 128 5.22 -5.33 -0.85
N LEU A 129 3.90 -5.29 -1.03
CA LEU A 129 3.28 -5.07 -2.35
C LEU A 129 3.51 -3.64 -2.86
N ASN A 130 3.42 -2.64 -1.99
CA ASN A 130 3.67 -1.25 -2.34
C ASN A 130 5.15 -1.03 -2.69
N GLU A 131 6.07 -1.59 -1.91
CA GLU A 131 7.52 -1.52 -2.18
C GLU A 131 7.89 -2.17 -3.51
N LEU A 132 7.33 -3.36 -3.80
CA LEU A 132 7.53 -4.00 -5.09
C LEU A 132 6.98 -3.13 -6.24
N SER A 133 5.81 -2.52 -6.05
CA SER A 133 5.22 -1.60 -7.03
C SER A 133 6.07 -0.33 -7.21
N ALA A 134 6.68 0.17 -6.14
CA ALA A 134 7.58 1.31 -6.17
C ALA A 134 8.88 0.99 -6.94
N ILE A 135 9.48 -0.19 -6.73
CA ILE A 135 10.64 -0.65 -7.50
C ILE A 135 10.30 -0.74 -8.99
N GLN A 136 9.16 -1.32 -9.34
CA GLN A 136 8.69 -1.40 -10.73
C GLN A 136 8.46 0.01 -11.33
N ALA A 137 7.89 0.93 -10.56
CA ALA A 137 7.68 2.32 -10.98
C ALA A 137 9.00 3.06 -11.23
N VAL A 138 9.99 2.87 -10.35
CA VAL A 138 11.34 3.42 -10.49
C VAL A 138 12.03 2.88 -11.74
N GLN A 139 11.90 1.59 -12.04
CA GLN A 139 12.44 0.98 -13.27
C GLN A 139 11.71 1.50 -14.53
N ALA A 140 10.38 1.59 -14.48
CA ALA A 140 9.57 2.14 -15.57
C ALA A 140 9.92 3.60 -15.87
N TYR A 141 10.24 4.39 -14.84
CA TYR A 141 10.73 5.76 -15.01
C TYR A 141 12.04 5.81 -15.81
N VAL A 142 13.00 4.91 -15.55
CA VAL A 142 14.26 4.86 -16.31
C VAL A 142 14.00 4.59 -17.79
N ALA A 143 13.14 3.60 -18.10
CA ALA A 143 12.75 3.30 -19.47
C ALA A 143 12.03 4.48 -20.12
N ALA A 144 11.09 5.11 -19.42
CA ALA A 144 10.33 6.25 -19.93
C ALA A 144 11.21 7.47 -20.23
N GLN A 145 12.26 7.72 -19.43
CA GLN A 145 13.22 8.78 -19.72
C GLN A 145 14.03 8.49 -20.98
N GLN A 146 14.41 7.23 -21.21
CA GLN A 146 15.11 6.83 -22.43
C GLN A 146 14.22 7.01 -23.67
N ASP A 147 12.95 6.62 -23.58
CA ASP A 147 11.97 6.82 -24.65
C ASP A 147 11.73 8.32 -24.92
N TYR A 148 11.58 9.12 -23.87
CA TYR A 148 11.42 10.57 -24.00
C TYR A 148 12.62 11.24 -24.67
N TYR A 149 13.84 10.78 -24.33
CA TYR A 149 15.06 11.27 -24.97
C TYR A 149 15.08 11.01 -26.49
N GLN A 150 14.52 9.89 -26.96
CA GLN A 150 14.41 9.65 -28.41
C GLN A 150 13.49 10.66 -29.10
N LEU A 151 12.50 11.20 -28.39
CA LEU A 151 11.52 12.14 -28.93
C LEU A 151 12.03 13.59 -28.94
N ASP A 152 12.71 14.03 -27.88
CA ASP A 152 13.03 15.46 -27.68
C ASP A 152 14.53 15.74 -27.48
N GLN A 153 15.39 14.71 -27.58
CA GLN A 153 16.86 14.79 -27.39
C GLN A 153 17.27 15.45 -26.06
N GLN A 154 16.40 15.33 -25.05
CA GLN A 154 16.60 15.72 -23.67
C GLN A 154 15.72 14.83 -22.78
N TYR A 155 16.04 14.74 -21.49
CA TYR A 155 15.23 14.05 -20.50
C TYR A 155 14.10 14.94 -19.96
N ALA A 156 13.00 14.32 -19.55
CA ALA A 156 11.84 15.01 -19.02
C ALA A 156 12.07 15.46 -17.57
N GLN A 157 11.78 16.72 -17.27
CA GLN A 157 11.87 17.29 -15.92
C GLN A 157 10.55 17.14 -15.13
N LYS A 158 9.52 16.52 -15.71
CA LYS A 158 8.19 16.35 -15.13
C LYS A 158 7.64 14.96 -15.42
N PHE A 159 6.86 14.40 -14.49
CA PHE A 159 6.08 13.19 -14.75
C PHE A 159 4.90 13.47 -15.67
N VAL A 160 4.09 14.47 -15.35
CA VAL A 160 2.91 14.85 -16.13
C VAL A 160 3.23 16.11 -16.92
N SER A 161 2.92 16.09 -18.22
CA SER A 161 3.11 17.24 -19.09
C SER A 161 2.17 18.38 -18.70
N THR A 162 2.61 19.61 -18.96
CA THR A 162 1.74 20.79 -18.91
C THR A 162 0.60 20.60 -19.92
N GLU A 163 -0.60 21.10 -19.60
CA GLU A 163 -1.76 20.99 -20.47
C GLU A 163 -1.45 21.45 -21.91
N GLY A 164 -1.78 20.59 -22.88
CA GLY A 164 -1.52 20.82 -24.31
C GLY A 164 -0.05 20.69 -24.76
N LYS A 165 0.87 20.32 -23.86
CA LYS A 165 2.29 20.13 -24.17
C LYS A 165 2.69 18.65 -24.02
N LYS A 166 3.91 18.36 -24.48
CA LYS A 166 4.60 17.07 -24.33
C LYS A 166 5.95 17.27 -23.62
N ASP A 167 5.93 18.03 -22.52
CA ASP A 167 7.11 18.43 -21.72
C ASP A 167 7.31 17.60 -20.44
N GLY A 168 6.64 16.44 -20.36
CA GLY A 168 6.76 15.46 -19.28
C GLY A 168 6.63 14.02 -19.80
N LEU A 169 6.77 13.03 -18.91
CA LEU A 169 6.75 11.61 -19.27
C LEU A 169 5.35 11.05 -19.61
N TYR A 170 4.28 11.74 -19.19
CA TYR A 170 2.90 11.40 -19.47
C TYR A 170 2.17 12.58 -20.12
N TRP A 171 1.37 12.27 -21.14
CA TRP A 171 0.33 13.14 -21.69
C TRP A 171 -0.83 12.27 -22.19
N PRO A 172 -2.09 12.74 -22.16
CA PRO A 172 -3.22 11.98 -22.66
C PRO A 172 -3.03 11.59 -24.13
N ALA A 173 -3.20 10.31 -24.44
CA ALA A 173 -3.10 9.82 -25.81
C ALA A 173 -4.27 10.37 -26.66
N VAL A 174 -3.95 10.84 -27.86
CA VAL A 174 -4.93 11.27 -28.86
C VAL A 174 -4.97 10.22 -29.99
N PRO A 175 -6.15 9.85 -30.52
CA PRO A 175 -6.22 8.88 -31.61
C PRO A 175 -5.33 9.26 -32.79
N GLY A 176 -4.44 8.34 -33.20
CA GLY A 176 -3.51 8.53 -34.32
C GLY A 176 -2.16 9.13 -33.94
N GLU A 177 -1.94 9.52 -32.68
CA GLU A 177 -0.64 9.98 -32.19
C GLU A 177 0.14 8.88 -31.46
N ALA A 178 1.47 9.02 -31.43
CA ALA A 178 2.31 8.18 -30.59
C ALA A 178 1.95 8.37 -29.10
N PRO A 179 1.88 7.27 -28.32
CA PRO A 179 1.59 7.34 -26.89
C PRO A 179 2.72 8.04 -26.13
N SER A 180 2.41 8.54 -24.94
CA SER A 180 3.44 9.02 -24.00
C SER A 180 4.28 7.87 -23.45
N PRO A 181 5.53 8.12 -23.03
CA PRO A 181 6.40 7.11 -22.42
C PRO A 181 5.79 6.41 -21.20
N LEU A 182 5.10 7.16 -20.32
CA LEU A 182 4.34 6.60 -19.20
C LEU A 182 2.84 6.55 -19.51
N GLY A 183 2.12 5.67 -18.80
CA GLY A 183 0.67 5.54 -18.87
C GLY A 183 -0.08 6.40 -17.83
N PRO A 184 -1.43 6.48 -17.94
CA PRO A 184 -2.28 7.31 -17.07
C PRO A 184 -2.19 6.95 -15.59
N SER A 185 -1.82 5.71 -15.24
CA SER A 185 -1.70 5.27 -13.84
C SER A 185 -0.67 6.09 -13.05
N PHE A 186 0.32 6.70 -13.71
CA PHE A 186 1.32 7.56 -13.08
C PHE A 186 0.84 9.00 -12.84
N SER A 187 -0.38 9.34 -13.26
CA SER A 187 -0.99 10.64 -13.00
C SER A 187 -1.90 10.52 -11.77
N PRO A 188 -1.48 10.99 -10.57
CA PRO A 188 -2.31 10.89 -9.39
C PRO A 188 -3.59 11.71 -9.54
N VAL A 189 -4.72 11.14 -9.11
CA VAL A 189 -6.05 11.80 -9.18
C VAL A 189 -6.10 13.05 -8.31
N GLN A 190 -5.35 13.05 -7.19
CA GLN A 190 -5.21 14.19 -6.30
C GLN A 190 -3.73 14.37 -5.89
N PRO A 191 -3.26 15.61 -5.71
CA PRO A 191 -1.93 15.87 -5.18
C PRO A 191 -1.73 15.17 -3.83
N GLY A 192 -0.58 14.51 -3.63
CA GLY A 192 -0.26 13.86 -2.37
C GLY A 192 -0.81 12.44 -2.19
N MET A 193 -1.57 11.88 -3.13
CA MET A 193 -2.02 10.47 -3.05
C MET A 193 -0.87 9.46 -3.19
N GLY A 194 0.22 9.87 -3.85
CA GLY A 194 1.25 8.93 -4.30
C GLY A 194 0.75 7.98 -5.39
N TYR A 195 1.58 7.00 -5.72
CA TYR A 195 1.29 5.89 -6.63
C TYR A 195 1.63 4.60 -5.90
N HIS A 196 0.64 3.73 -5.69
CA HIS A 196 0.76 2.52 -4.85
C HIS A 196 1.43 2.78 -3.49
N GLY A 197 0.97 3.82 -2.77
CA GLY A 197 1.49 4.14 -1.45
C GLY A 197 2.86 4.82 -1.43
N TYR A 198 3.38 5.27 -2.58
CA TYR A 198 4.68 5.92 -2.70
C TYR A 198 4.62 7.30 -3.37
N HIS A 199 5.44 8.22 -2.86
CA HIS A 199 5.77 9.48 -3.51
C HIS A 199 6.99 9.34 -4.39
N PHE A 200 7.09 10.20 -5.40
CA PHE A 200 8.15 10.19 -6.40
C PHE A 200 8.59 11.63 -6.69
N ARG A 201 9.91 11.85 -6.76
CA ARG A 201 10.47 13.16 -7.12
C ARG A 201 11.70 13.01 -7.99
N ILE A 202 11.69 13.70 -9.13
CA ILE A 202 12.84 13.79 -10.02
C ILE A 202 13.94 14.59 -9.33
N LEU A 203 15.17 14.07 -9.37
CA LEU A 203 16.38 14.73 -8.92
C LEU A 203 17.16 15.20 -10.16
N THR A 204 17.63 16.45 -10.12
CA THR A 204 18.24 17.14 -11.27
C THR A 204 19.75 17.23 -11.16
N ALA A 205 20.37 16.50 -10.23
CA ALA A 205 21.81 16.44 -10.05
C ALA A 205 22.21 15.14 -9.33
N GLN A 206 23.51 14.84 -9.36
CA GLN A 206 24.15 13.81 -8.54
C GLN A 206 25.32 14.38 -7.75
N GLY A 207 25.59 13.75 -6.60
CA GLY A 207 26.66 14.11 -5.69
C GLY A 207 27.95 13.31 -5.91
N ALA A 208 28.90 13.47 -4.99
CA ALA A 208 30.25 12.93 -5.10
C ALA A 208 30.35 11.40 -4.96
N ASP A 209 29.43 10.78 -4.22
CA ASP A 209 29.41 9.33 -3.99
C ASP A 209 28.74 8.58 -5.15
N ALA A 210 28.05 9.29 -6.06
CA ALA A 210 27.47 8.69 -7.24
C ALA A 210 28.53 8.27 -8.28
N PRO A 211 28.31 7.18 -9.03
CA PRO A 211 29.13 6.85 -10.18
C PRO A 211 29.20 8.02 -11.18
N GLY A 212 30.42 8.45 -11.52
CA GLY A 212 30.65 9.63 -12.36
C GLY A 212 30.82 10.95 -11.61
N GLY A 213 30.71 10.95 -10.28
CA GLY A 213 30.96 12.10 -9.41
C GLY A 213 29.90 13.19 -9.48
N ALA A 214 30.13 14.30 -8.79
CA ALA A 214 29.16 15.38 -8.67
C ALA A 214 28.93 16.11 -10.00
N LYS A 215 27.66 16.23 -10.42
CA LYS A 215 27.28 17.03 -11.61
C LYS A 215 25.81 17.43 -11.58
N ASN A 216 25.52 18.56 -12.20
CA ASN A 216 24.15 18.99 -12.51
C ASN A 216 23.69 18.32 -13.81
N TYR A 217 22.44 17.84 -13.85
CA TYR A 217 21.85 17.24 -15.04
C TYR A 217 21.30 18.26 -16.03
N ILE A 218 21.08 19.50 -15.59
CA ILE A 218 20.51 20.57 -16.39
C ILE A 218 21.63 21.46 -16.96
N SER A 219 21.64 21.60 -18.29
CA SER A 219 22.45 22.56 -19.05
C SER A 219 21.54 23.37 -19.96
N ASP A 220 21.68 24.69 -19.97
CA ASP A 220 20.86 25.62 -20.77
C ASP A 220 19.33 25.40 -20.63
N GLY A 221 18.89 25.06 -19.41
CA GLY A 221 17.48 24.80 -19.10
C GLY A 221 16.95 23.44 -19.57
N LYS A 222 17.77 22.63 -20.25
CA LYS A 222 17.45 21.28 -20.70
C LYS A 222 18.14 20.24 -19.84
N MET A 223 17.47 19.13 -19.56
CA MET A 223 18.08 18.05 -18.78
C MET A 223 18.75 17.06 -19.74
N THR A 224 20.05 17.21 -19.99
CA THR A 224 20.80 16.42 -20.98
C THR A 224 21.92 15.58 -20.37
N GLU A 225 22.42 15.96 -19.20
CA GLU A 225 23.62 15.35 -18.59
C GLU A 225 23.30 14.14 -17.69
N GLY A 226 22.03 13.76 -17.61
CA GLY A 226 21.54 12.61 -16.83
C GLY A 226 20.14 12.84 -16.28
N PHE A 227 19.70 11.93 -15.43
CA PHE A 227 18.47 12.06 -14.65
C PHE A 227 18.58 11.15 -13.43
N ALA A 228 17.80 11.47 -12.40
CA ALA A 228 17.61 10.58 -11.26
C ALA A 228 16.24 10.78 -10.63
N LEU A 229 15.89 9.86 -9.74
CA LEU A 229 14.61 9.79 -9.07
C LEU A 229 14.82 9.32 -7.63
N ILE A 230 14.04 9.87 -6.70
CA ILE A 230 13.84 9.34 -5.36
C ILE A 230 12.36 8.98 -5.17
N ALA A 231 12.10 7.86 -4.50
CA ALA A 231 10.78 7.41 -4.12
C ALA A 231 10.73 7.05 -2.63
N TRP A 232 9.66 7.40 -1.93
CA TRP A 232 9.50 7.16 -0.49
C TRP A 232 8.03 6.90 -0.14
N PRO A 233 7.73 6.18 0.95
CA PRO A 233 6.35 5.90 1.35
C PRO A 233 5.56 7.19 1.60
N VAL A 234 4.27 7.16 1.27
CA VAL A 234 3.31 8.20 1.67
C VAL A 234 3.25 8.29 3.19
N GLU A 235 3.15 7.15 3.87
CA GLU A 235 3.15 7.05 5.33
C GLU A 235 4.12 5.94 5.76
N TYR A 236 5.16 6.33 6.51
CA TYR A 236 6.20 5.39 6.94
C TYR A 236 5.62 4.34 7.90
N GLY A 237 5.95 3.06 7.66
CA GLY A 237 5.45 1.95 8.48
C GLY A 237 4.01 1.55 8.19
N GLU A 238 3.30 2.26 7.30
CA GLU A 238 1.95 1.91 6.84
C GLU A 238 1.93 1.56 5.35
N THR A 239 2.45 2.46 4.51
CA THR A 239 2.48 2.25 3.05
C THR A 239 3.81 1.73 2.54
N GLY A 240 4.87 1.82 3.36
CA GLY A 240 6.21 1.32 3.07
C GLY A 240 7.22 1.71 4.16
N VAL A 241 8.41 1.13 4.13
CA VAL A 241 9.54 1.49 5.02
C VAL A 241 10.77 1.92 4.23
N ALA A 242 10.97 1.36 3.04
CA ALA A 242 12.12 1.65 2.20
C ALA A 242 11.94 2.96 1.41
N THR A 243 13.02 3.75 1.33
CA THR A 243 13.20 4.82 0.35
C THR A 243 14.08 4.30 -0.77
N PHE A 244 13.69 4.57 -2.02
CA PHE A 244 14.42 4.13 -3.21
C PHE A 244 15.04 5.30 -3.98
N MET A 245 16.19 5.08 -4.61
CA MET A 245 16.79 6.00 -5.57
C MET A 245 17.30 5.27 -6.81
N VAL A 246 17.23 5.93 -7.97
CA VAL A 246 17.82 5.43 -9.22
C VAL A 246 18.36 6.60 -10.03
N ASN A 247 19.38 6.36 -10.84
CA ASN A 247 19.83 7.29 -11.87
C ASN A 247 19.75 6.67 -13.27
N ASN A 248 20.30 7.36 -14.26
CA ASN A 248 20.36 6.91 -15.65
C ASN A 248 21.09 5.56 -15.89
N GLN A 249 21.82 5.02 -14.90
CA GLN A 249 22.44 3.69 -15.00
C GLN A 249 21.45 2.55 -14.68
N GLY A 250 20.29 2.87 -14.09
CA GLY A 250 19.24 1.89 -13.80
C GLY A 250 19.48 1.03 -12.55
N VAL A 251 20.54 1.29 -11.79
CA VAL A 251 20.79 0.61 -10.50
C VAL A 251 19.90 1.23 -9.43
N VAL A 252 19.03 0.42 -8.85
CA VAL A 252 18.12 0.84 -7.77
C VAL A 252 18.84 0.68 -6.44
N TYR A 253 18.84 1.75 -5.66
CA TYR A 253 19.33 1.76 -4.28
C TYR A 253 18.16 1.89 -3.32
N GLN A 254 18.24 1.24 -2.18
CA GLN A 254 17.28 1.35 -1.10
C GLN A 254 17.92 1.74 0.24
N LYS A 255 17.14 2.42 1.08
CA LYS A 255 17.50 2.75 2.47
C LYS A 255 16.24 3.01 3.29
N ASP A 256 16.18 2.44 4.49
CA ASP A 256 15.21 2.84 5.51
C ASP A 256 15.71 4.14 6.19
N LEU A 257 14.92 5.22 6.11
CA LEU A 257 15.23 6.52 6.73
C LEU A 257 14.55 6.71 8.10
N GLY A 258 13.76 5.73 8.55
CA GLY A 258 13.01 5.72 9.80
C GLY A 258 11.73 6.55 9.76
N GLU A 259 11.13 6.77 10.93
CA GLU A 259 9.88 7.53 11.11
C GLU A 259 9.94 8.95 10.51
N GLU A 260 11.12 9.55 10.46
CA GLU A 260 11.36 10.88 9.87
C GLU A 260 11.57 10.86 8.35
N THR A 261 11.17 9.77 7.66
CA THR A 261 11.37 9.61 6.21
C THR A 261 10.86 10.82 5.43
N ALA A 262 9.64 11.28 5.71
CA ALA A 262 9.01 12.40 5.00
C ALA A 262 9.80 13.72 5.13
N GLU A 263 10.50 13.93 6.24
CA GLU A 263 11.34 15.11 6.50
C GLU A 263 12.71 14.95 5.84
N LYS A 264 13.38 13.82 6.08
CA LYS A 264 14.73 13.52 5.56
C LYS A 264 14.78 13.56 4.04
N VAL A 265 13.76 13.04 3.36
CA VAL A 265 13.72 13.08 1.89
C VAL A 265 13.65 14.50 1.34
N GLN A 266 13.15 15.49 2.09
CA GLN A 266 13.17 16.88 1.62
C GLN A 266 14.59 17.42 1.51
N GLU A 267 15.51 16.95 2.35
CA GLU A 267 16.92 17.37 2.32
C GLU A 267 17.71 16.70 1.19
N ILE A 268 17.23 15.56 0.68
CA ILE A 268 17.85 14.85 -0.44
C ILE A 268 17.53 15.59 -1.74
N LYS A 269 18.48 16.40 -2.23
CA LYS A 269 18.34 17.17 -3.48
C LYS A 269 19.04 16.54 -4.69
N GLU A 270 19.90 15.57 -4.45
CA GLU A 270 20.79 14.98 -5.44
C GLU A 270 20.82 13.47 -5.29
N PHE A 271 21.03 12.76 -6.40
CA PHE A 271 21.34 11.35 -6.35
C PHE A 271 22.75 11.16 -5.78
N ASN A 272 22.85 10.71 -4.53
CA ASN A 272 24.12 10.51 -3.84
C ASN A 272 24.06 9.28 -2.92
N PRO A 273 23.96 8.05 -3.47
CA PRO A 273 23.94 6.84 -2.66
C PRO A 273 25.34 6.61 -2.04
N ASP A 274 25.52 7.09 -0.81
CA ASP A 274 26.70 6.79 0.00
C ASP A 274 26.71 5.32 0.46
N LYS A 275 27.71 4.93 1.26
CA LYS A 275 27.88 3.55 1.76
C LYS A 275 26.74 3.02 2.63
N SER A 276 25.83 3.87 3.10
CA SER A 276 24.66 3.47 3.89
C SER A 276 23.47 3.05 3.03
N TRP A 277 23.51 3.33 1.72
CA TRP A 277 22.53 2.84 0.76
C TRP A 277 22.90 1.44 0.29
N GLN A 278 21.88 0.59 0.12
CA GLN A 278 22.06 -0.78 -0.34
C GLN A 278 21.55 -0.88 -1.78
N GLU A 279 22.27 -1.63 -2.62
CA GLU A 279 21.79 -1.95 -3.96
C GLU A 279 20.65 -2.98 -3.84
N GLU A 280 19.54 -2.70 -4.51
CA GLU A 280 18.41 -3.62 -4.60
C GLU A 280 18.76 -4.77 -5.56
N GLN A 281 18.68 -6.01 -5.08
CA GLN A 281 18.90 -7.18 -5.95
C GLN A 281 17.65 -7.41 -6.80
N GLN A 282 17.83 -7.39 -8.12
CA GLN A 282 16.77 -7.61 -9.11
C GLN A 282 16.29 -9.06 -9.16
#